data_AF-A0A433TIW6-F1
#
_entry.id   AF-A0A433TIW6-F1
#
_cell.length_a   1.000
_cell.length_b   1.000
_cell.length_c   1.000
_cell.angle_alpha   90.00
_cell.angle_beta   90.00
_cell.angle_gamma   90.00
#
_symmetry.space_group_name_H-M   'P 1'
#
loop_
_entity.id
_entity.type
_entity.pdbx_description
1 polymer ?
#
loop_
_entity_poly.entity_id
_entity_poly.type
_entity_poly.pdbx_seq_one_letter_code
_entity_poly.pdbx_strand_id
1 'polypeptide(L)'
;EKSIQHKAALCFGLFFIAIGLPLWWKTTEVYRVSLPYSDIQILSQKKVEYLTELNVVWAAGKRKNGLDLSALATRLNKVLDGTEGPDSATLISTFHVAVREAESSEIKAVENAADVSDLSRLFSTSHLSTYNFVITSTTQVLAQPVIAPSNNIFLPYNGAEVPALTDQIVQLLKDVIRSSSVAKTFEVAKGQTTQRPNKDAMRSFRYHAGFDVSFTLMVPEPDIVNVKWDIEAGVKDYLDPLFTSLEEYTKFSVTSQVLYFVSLGGKPRKGENYFYYEERDLPHVINPLESKLGSHASNNPGLNFIVCIPPQSKSPLHIQDSSGSLLKSDAFLSPRWGGVMIYNIEKGNTNDTQTTAQLDMHRLMEVFVAQTRLLLNIQAQMITSEAIVLSGGTSKLPQWEEAAWLRCRCVENLATSTSTLHSLAQLLEEIGNIVINDEIGKEVEFAVAAIKSSHHHLASGDLREAFLASRDALKASELAFFHPSLLELLYFPEDQKFAIYIPLFLPISIPVLTSTVQAVKWFNQRRKAKVD
;
A
#
# COMPACT_ATOMS: atom_id res chain seq x y z
N GLU A 1 60.16 17.68 49.91
CA GLU A 1 59.43 16.40 49.84
C GLU A 1 57.90 16.53 49.80
N LYS A 2 57.23 17.00 50.88
CA LYS A 2 55.75 17.17 50.92
C LYS A 2 55.17 18.00 49.75
N SER A 3 55.89 19.04 49.31
CA SER A 3 55.47 19.83 48.14
C SER A 3 55.49 19.05 46.81
N ILE A 4 56.37 18.06 46.66
CA ILE A 4 56.47 17.25 45.43
C ILE A 4 55.34 16.22 45.43
N GLN A 5 55.04 15.62 46.58
CA GLN A 5 53.92 14.69 46.77
C GLN A 5 52.57 15.36 46.48
N HIS A 6 52.33 16.57 47.00
CA HIS A 6 51.08 17.30 46.69
C HIS A 6 50.99 17.77 45.23
N LYS A 7 52.12 18.11 44.58
CA LYS A 7 52.14 18.40 43.13
C LYS A 7 51.83 17.15 42.31
N ALA A 8 52.44 16.02 42.64
CA ALA A 8 52.21 14.74 41.98
C ALA A 8 50.76 14.27 42.15
N ALA A 9 50.20 14.36 43.36
CA ALA A 9 48.80 14.04 43.64
C ALA A 9 47.84 14.93 42.85
N LEU A 10 48.14 16.22 42.72
CA LEU A 10 47.33 17.16 41.93
C LEU A 10 47.41 16.88 40.43
N CYS A 11 48.60 16.58 39.90
CA CYS A 11 48.79 16.16 38.50
C CYS A 11 48.07 14.84 38.20
N PHE A 12 48.17 13.85 39.09
CA PHE A 12 47.50 12.56 38.93
C PHE A 12 45.98 12.68 39.03
N GLY A 13 45.47 13.49 39.96
CA GLY A 13 44.05 13.80 40.05
C GLY A 13 43.51 14.52 38.82
N LEU A 14 44.26 15.51 38.30
CA LEU A 14 43.94 16.18 37.03
C LEU A 14 43.91 15.20 35.86
N PHE A 15 44.89 14.31 35.75
CA PHE A 15 44.93 13.27 34.72
C PHE A 15 43.73 12.31 34.83
N PHE A 16 43.42 11.84 36.04
CA PHE A 16 42.29 10.96 36.29
C PHE A 16 40.95 11.60 35.91
N ILE A 17 40.77 12.89 36.21
CA ILE A 17 39.53 13.61 35.87
C ILE A 17 39.47 13.97 34.38
N ALA A 18 40.57 14.43 33.79
CA ALA A 18 40.60 14.92 32.41
C ALA A 18 40.68 13.80 31.36
N ILE A 19 41.25 12.64 31.72
CA ILE A 19 41.47 11.53 30.79
C ILE A 19 40.82 10.24 31.31
N GLY A 20 41.03 9.90 32.58
CA GLY A 20 40.51 8.64 33.16
C GLY A 20 38.98 8.52 33.13
N LEU A 21 38.27 9.52 33.66
CA LEU A 21 36.81 9.56 33.67
C LEU A 21 36.20 9.60 32.25
N PRO A 22 36.66 10.46 31.31
CA PRO A 22 36.16 10.45 29.93
C PRO A 22 36.45 9.15 29.20
N LEU A 23 37.64 8.56 29.37
CA LEU A 23 37.99 7.29 28.76
C LEU A 23 37.11 6.16 29.29
N TRP A 24 36.92 6.09 30.61
CA TRP A 24 36.03 5.12 31.24
C TRP A 24 34.61 5.23 30.67
N TRP A 25 34.04 6.44 30.70
CA TRP A 25 32.71 6.71 30.15
C TRP A 25 32.61 6.24 28.69
N LYS A 26 33.61 6.58 27.87
CA LYS A 26 33.64 6.21 26.44
C LYS A 26 33.77 4.71 26.20
N THR A 27 34.53 4.01 27.04
CA THR A 27 34.71 2.54 26.94
C THR A 27 33.52 1.74 27.47
N THR A 28 32.69 2.34 28.34
CA THR A 28 31.48 1.70 28.88
C THR A 28 30.21 2.06 28.11
N GLU A 29 30.30 3.02 27.20
CA GLU A 29 29.20 3.42 26.32
C GLU A 29 28.85 2.28 25.36
N VAL A 30 27.55 2.08 25.14
CA VAL A 30 27.07 1.10 24.16
C VAL A 30 27.39 1.63 22.76
N TYR A 31 27.92 0.78 21.88
CA TYR A 31 28.16 1.18 20.49
C TYR A 31 26.84 1.50 19.79
N ARG A 32 26.78 2.70 19.19
CA ARG A 32 25.60 3.21 18.47
C ARG A 32 26.06 4.01 17.26
N VAL A 33 25.66 3.57 16.07
CA VAL A 33 25.82 4.35 14.84
C VAL A 33 24.94 5.59 14.90
N SER A 34 25.46 6.70 14.36
CA SER A 34 24.70 7.95 14.24
C SER A 34 23.64 7.78 13.16
N LEU A 35 22.37 8.06 13.52
CA LEU A 35 21.25 8.04 12.59
C LEU A 35 20.89 9.46 12.14
N PRO A 36 20.31 9.63 10.94
CA PRO A 36 19.90 10.93 10.40
C PRO A 36 18.58 11.43 11.03
N TYR A 37 18.56 11.62 12.35
CA TYR A 37 17.36 12.03 13.12
C TYR A 37 16.71 13.31 12.60
N SER A 38 17.51 14.31 12.22
CA SER A 38 17.02 15.57 11.67
C SER A 38 16.29 15.37 10.35
N ASP A 39 16.80 14.52 9.46
CA ASP A 39 16.16 14.20 8.19
C ASP A 39 14.84 13.45 8.42
N ILE A 40 14.83 12.47 9.32
CA ILE A 40 13.61 11.72 9.67
C ILE A 40 12.52 12.68 10.17
N GLN A 41 12.90 13.66 11.01
CA GLN A 41 11.95 14.66 11.52
C GLN A 41 11.47 15.63 10.45
N ILE A 42 12.32 16.00 9.48
CA ILE A 42 11.89 16.82 8.34
C ILE A 42 10.92 16.03 7.45
N LEU A 43 11.20 14.75 7.22
CA LEU A 43 10.34 13.88 6.41
C LEU A 43 8.96 13.67 7.03
N SER A 44 8.86 13.53 8.36
CA SER A 44 7.56 13.37 9.05
C SER A 44 6.65 14.60 8.92
N GLN A 45 7.24 15.77 8.68
CA GLN A 45 6.52 17.03 8.49
C GLN A 45 6.33 17.39 7.00
N LYS A 46 7.04 16.73 6.10
CA LYS A 46 7.01 17.03 4.68
C LYS A 46 5.68 16.62 4.07
N LYS A 47 5.09 17.52 3.27
CA LYS A 47 3.89 17.22 2.50
C LYS A 47 4.22 16.35 1.30
N VAL A 48 3.33 15.43 0.96
CA VAL A 48 3.43 14.63 -0.26
C VAL A 48 2.72 15.39 -1.37
N GLU A 49 3.44 15.71 -2.45
CA GLU A 49 2.90 16.39 -3.62
C GLU A 49 3.00 15.43 -4.81
N TYR A 50 1.93 15.29 -5.58
CA TYR A 50 1.97 14.50 -6.81
C TYR A 50 1.37 15.27 -7.98
N LEU A 51 2.10 15.28 -9.10
CA LEU A 51 1.70 15.96 -10.32
C LEU A 51 0.79 15.08 -11.18
N THR A 52 -0.27 15.68 -11.72
CA THR A 52 -1.14 15.10 -12.74
C THR A 52 -1.24 16.07 -13.91
N GLU A 53 -0.94 15.60 -15.12
CA GLU A 53 -1.06 16.41 -16.32
C GLU A 53 -2.40 16.15 -17.00
N LEU A 54 -3.13 17.21 -17.31
CA LEU A 54 -4.42 17.18 -17.96
C LEU A 54 -4.33 17.87 -19.32
N ASN A 55 -4.43 17.09 -20.40
CA ASN A 55 -4.51 17.61 -21.76
C ASN A 55 -5.96 17.56 -22.24
N VAL A 56 -6.58 18.71 -22.46
CA VAL A 56 -7.92 18.81 -23.04
C VAL A 56 -7.80 19.16 -24.51
N VAL A 57 -8.29 18.27 -25.37
CA VAL A 57 -8.25 18.41 -26.83
C VAL A 57 -9.67 18.60 -27.35
N TRP A 58 -9.93 19.75 -27.99
CA TRP A 58 -11.20 20.02 -28.63
C TRP A 58 -11.26 19.42 -30.04
N ALA A 59 -11.94 18.28 -30.20
CA ALA A 59 -12.11 17.55 -31.46
C ALA A 59 -13.56 17.56 -32.00
N ALA A 60 -14.47 18.33 -31.40
CA ALA A 60 -15.88 18.39 -31.78
C ALA A 60 -16.19 19.29 -33.00
N GLY A 61 -15.17 19.64 -33.79
CA GLY A 61 -15.31 20.53 -34.95
C GLY A 61 -15.61 21.99 -34.57
N LYS A 62 -16.40 22.69 -35.38
CA LYS A 62 -16.70 24.12 -35.17
C LYS A 62 -17.37 24.35 -33.81
N ARG A 63 -16.77 25.22 -33.00
CA ARG A 63 -17.28 25.64 -31.69
C ARG A 63 -18.67 26.27 -31.81
N LYS A 64 -19.71 25.52 -31.43
CA LYS A 64 -21.08 26.05 -31.30
C LYS A 64 -21.13 27.00 -30.09
N ASN A 65 -21.94 28.05 -30.18
CA ASN A 65 -22.22 29.02 -29.09
C ASN A 65 -21.04 29.86 -28.58
N GLY A 66 -19.95 30.01 -29.34
CA GLY A 66 -18.84 30.91 -28.94
C GLY A 66 -18.03 30.42 -27.74
N LEU A 67 -17.98 29.09 -27.51
CA LEU A 67 -17.16 28.49 -26.45
C LEU A 67 -15.69 28.97 -26.55
N ASP A 68 -15.20 29.58 -25.48
CA ASP A 68 -13.83 30.07 -25.39
C ASP A 68 -12.95 29.06 -24.66
N LEU A 69 -12.00 28.47 -25.38
CA LEU A 69 -11.05 27.49 -24.83
C LEU A 69 -10.11 28.12 -23.80
N SER A 70 -9.82 29.43 -23.91
CA SER A 70 -8.99 30.14 -22.93
C SER A 70 -9.75 30.34 -21.61
N ALA A 71 -11.05 30.61 -21.68
CA ALA A 71 -11.93 30.65 -20.51
C ALA A 71 -12.06 29.26 -19.86
N LEU A 72 -12.16 28.20 -20.66
CA LEU A 72 -12.17 26.82 -20.16
C LEU A 72 -10.86 26.48 -19.45
N ALA A 73 -9.71 26.77 -20.06
CA ALA A 73 -8.40 26.55 -19.44
C ALA A 73 -8.25 27.31 -18.12
N THR A 74 -8.63 28.59 -18.08
CA THR A 74 -8.56 29.42 -16.87
C THR A 74 -9.45 28.86 -15.76
N ARG A 75 -10.66 28.40 -16.11
CA ARG A 75 -11.59 27.82 -15.14
C ARG A 75 -11.12 26.45 -14.63
N LEU A 76 -10.60 25.59 -15.51
CA LEU A 76 -10.04 24.29 -15.12
C LEU A 76 -8.89 24.45 -14.13
N ASN A 77 -7.92 25.34 -14.42
CA ASN A 77 -6.83 25.63 -13.49
C ASN A 77 -7.38 26.13 -12.15
N LYS A 78 -8.29 27.11 -12.15
CA LYS A 78 -8.88 27.65 -10.91
C LYS A 78 -9.61 26.59 -10.08
N VAL A 79 -10.38 25.70 -10.71
CA VAL A 79 -11.14 24.66 -10.00
C VAL A 79 -10.23 23.57 -9.46
N LEU A 80 -9.23 23.15 -10.24
CA LEU A 80 -8.29 22.11 -9.83
C LEU A 80 -7.33 22.61 -8.73
N ASP A 81 -6.82 23.84 -8.84
CA ASP A 81 -6.03 24.49 -7.79
C ASP A 81 -6.87 24.72 -6.52
N GLY A 82 -8.15 25.09 -6.67
CA GLY A 82 -9.09 25.31 -5.57
C GLY A 82 -9.62 24.03 -4.90
N THR A 83 -9.23 22.85 -5.38
CA THR A 83 -9.67 21.56 -4.80
C THR A 83 -8.78 21.02 -3.69
N GLU A 84 -7.88 21.85 -3.16
CA GLU A 84 -7.29 21.67 -1.84
C GLU A 84 -8.39 21.71 -0.76
N GLY A 85 -9.07 20.58 -0.54
CA GLY A 85 -10.05 20.45 0.54
C GLY A 85 -9.39 20.65 1.92
N PRO A 86 -10.17 20.94 2.98
CA PRO A 86 -9.66 21.14 4.34
C PRO A 86 -8.91 19.93 4.94
N ASP A 87 -9.08 18.72 4.38
CA ASP A 87 -8.34 17.49 4.74
C ASP A 87 -6.97 17.36 4.01
N SER A 88 -6.56 18.35 3.20
CA SER A 88 -5.36 18.34 2.34
C SER A 88 -4.08 18.82 3.04
N ALA A 89 -4.02 18.83 4.38
CA ALA A 89 -2.90 19.45 5.09
C ALA A 89 -1.55 18.78 4.79
N THR A 90 -1.54 17.49 4.41
CA THR A 90 -0.30 16.73 4.17
C THR A 90 -0.19 16.00 2.82
N LEU A 91 -1.25 15.99 2.00
CA LEU A 91 -1.23 15.47 0.63
C LEU A 91 -1.77 16.54 -0.32
N ILE A 92 -0.96 16.93 -1.30
CA ILE A 92 -1.26 17.97 -2.29
C ILE A 92 -1.35 17.31 -3.67
N SER A 93 -2.41 17.63 -4.40
CA SER A 93 -2.63 17.16 -5.78
C SER A 93 -2.38 18.34 -6.72
N THR A 94 -1.27 18.33 -7.44
CA THR A 94 -0.91 19.42 -8.36
C THR A 94 -1.36 19.05 -9.78
N PHE A 95 -1.99 19.99 -10.47
CA PHE A 95 -2.50 19.77 -11.83
C PHE A 95 -1.85 20.74 -12.82
N HIS A 96 -1.34 20.22 -13.93
CA HIS A 96 -0.94 21.03 -15.08
C HIS A 96 -1.95 20.85 -16.21
N VAL A 97 -2.69 21.91 -16.52
CA VAL A 97 -3.74 21.88 -17.55
C VAL A 97 -3.27 22.51 -18.85
N ALA A 98 -3.30 21.74 -19.93
CA ALA A 98 -3.13 22.24 -21.29
C ALA A 98 -4.43 22.06 -22.08
N VAL A 99 -4.94 23.12 -22.68
CA VAL A 99 -6.14 23.07 -23.54
C VAL A 99 -5.75 23.46 -24.97
N ARG A 100 -6.06 22.60 -25.94
CA ARG A 100 -5.77 22.85 -27.36
C ARG A 100 -6.94 22.48 -28.27
N GLU A 101 -6.94 23.05 -29.46
CA GLU A 101 -7.81 22.62 -30.56
C GLU A 101 -7.18 21.41 -31.28
N ALA A 102 -8.00 20.48 -31.73
CA ALA A 102 -7.54 19.31 -32.48
C ALA A 102 -7.10 19.67 -33.89
N GLU A 103 -6.14 18.94 -34.43
CA GLU A 103 -5.74 19.06 -35.83
C GLU A 103 -6.83 18.55 -36.77
N SER A 104 -6.83 19.01 -38.04
CA SER A 104 -7.83 18.59 -39.03
C SER A 104 -7.81 17.08 -39.33
N SER A 105 -6.66 16.43 -39.17
CA SER A 105 -6.48 14.97 -39.23
C SER A 105 -7.16 14.28 -38.04
N GLU A 106 -6.98 14.82 -36.83
CA GLU A 106 -7.57 14.29 -35.59
C GLU A 106 -9.10 14.39 -35.59
N ILE A 107 -9.65 15.52 -36.03
CA ILE A 107 -11.11 15.71 -36.14
C ILE A 107 -11.71 14.67 -37.10
N LYS A 108 -11.10 14.48 -38.28
CA LYS A 108 -11.56 13.48 -39.25
C LYS A 108 -11.44 12.05 -38.72
N ALA A 109 -10.41 11.76 -37.94
CA ALA A 109 -10.24 10.44 -37.33
C ALA A 109 -11.35 10.17 -36.30
N VAL A 110 -11.69 11.15 -35.46
CA VAL A 110 -12.81 11.06 -34.51
C VAL A 110 -14.16 10.88 -35.20
N GLU A 111 -14.41 11.61 -36.29
CA GLU A 111 -15.68 11.52 -37.03
C GLU A 111 -15.87 10.17 -37.76
N ASN A 112 -14.78 9.56 -38.25
CA ASN A 112 -14.83 8.32 -39.03
C ASN A 112 -14.51 7.06 -38.21
N ALA A 113 -14.23 7.19 -36.91
CA ALA A 113 -13.87 6.06 -36.07
C ALA A 113 -15.03 5.06 -35.96
N ALA A 114 -14.76 3.82 -36.36
CA ALA A 114 -15.67 2.69 -36.16
C ALA A 114 -15.51 2.04 -34.78
N ASP A 115 -14.31 2.16 -34.18
CA ASP A 115 -14.00 1.67 -32.84
C ASP A 115 -13.11 2.69 -32.09
N VAL A 116 -13.25 2.76 -30.77
CA VAL A 116 -12.48 3.63 -29.87
C VAL A 116 -11.01 3.17 -29.76
N SER A 117 -10.74 1.90 -30.03
CA SER A 117 -9.39 1.35 -30.11
C SER A 117 -8.52 2.08 -31.15
N ASP A 118 -9.11 2.50 -32.28
CA ASP A 118 -8.42 3.25 -33.33
C ASP A 118 -8.03 4.66 -32.86
N LEU A 119 -8.89 5.29 -32.06
CA LEU A 119 -8.66 6.62 -31.48
C LEU A 119 -7.60 6.60 -30.37
N SER A 120 -7.51 5.49 -29.64
CA SER A 120 -6.56 5.36 -28.53
C SER A 120 -5.09 5.44 -28.99
N ARG A 121 -4.80 5.00 -30.23
CA ARG A 121 -3.47 5.10 -30.84
C ARG A 121 -3.10 6.53 -31.25
N LEU A 122 -4.09 7.33 -31.62
CA LEU A 122 -3.88 8.70 -32.09
C LEU A 122 -3.49 9.63 -30.94
N PHE A 123 -4.09 9.42 -29.78
CA PHE A 123 -3.86 10.22 -28.56
C PHE A 123 -2.98 9.45 -27.55
N SER A 124 -1.92 8.78 -27.99
CA SER A 124 -1.05 8.02 -27.06
C SER A 124 -0.20 8.96 -26.19
N THR A 125 -0.12 8.69 -24.89
CA THR A 125 0.82 9.37 -23.97
C THR A 125 2.00 8.47 -23.63
N SER A 126 3.17 9.06 -23.38
CA SER A 126 4.34 8.34 -22.87
C SER A 126 4.37 8.26 -21.35
N HIS A 127 3.73 9.20 -20.64
CA HIS A 127 3.76 9.30 -19.19
C HIS A 127 2.43 8.84 -18.56
N LEU A 128 2.53 8.03 -17.50
CA LEU A 128 1.37 7.48 -16.76
C LEU A 128 0.57 8.55 -15.99
N SER A 129 1.19 9.69 -15.69
CA SER A 129 0.57 10.83 -15.00
C SER A 129 -0.19 11.78 -15.94
N THR A 130 -0.10 11.56 -17.25
CA THR A 130 -0.77 12.38 -18.27
C THR A 130 -2.08 11.75 -18.71
N TYR A 131 -3.16 12.53 -18.63
CA TYR A 131 -4.51 12.14 -19.05
C TYR A 131 -4.98 13.05 -20.19
N ASN A 132 -5.46 12.45 -21.27
CA ASN A 132 -6.03 13.18 -22.39
C ASN A 132 -7.56 13.14 -22.33
N PHE A 133 -8.18 14.30 -22.25
CA PHE A 133 -9.62 14.49 -22.44
C PHE A 133 -9.87 14.97 -23.87
N VAL A 134 -10.42 14.09 -24.71
CA VAL A 134 -10.76 14.43 -26.09
C VAL A 134 -12.25 14.74 -26.15
N ILE A 135 -12.59 16.01 -26.34
CA ILE A 135 -13.97 16.46 -26.47
C ILE A 135 -14.41 16.21 -27.91
N THR A 136 -15.35 15.30 -28.12
CA THR A 136 -15.73 14.82 -29.46
C THR A 136 -17.11 15.31 -29.88
N SER A 137 -17.39 15.27 -31.18
CA SER A 137 -18.77 15.31 -31.66
C SER A 137 -19.49 14.01 -31.25
N THR A 138 -20.80 14.09 -31.03
CA THR A 138 -21.60 12.90 -30.74
C THR A 138 -21.65 12.02 -31.99
N THR A 139 -21.09 10.82 -31.91
CA THR A 139 -21.13 9.80 -32.97
C THR A 139 -21.84 8.55 -32.46
N GLN A 140 -22.07 7.56 -33.34
CA GLN A 140 -22.69 6.29 -32.94
C GLN A 140 -21.83 5.51 -31.93
N VAL A 141 -20.50 5.67 -32.00
CA VAL A 141 -19.53 5.02 -31.11
C VAL A 141 -19.30 5.82 -29.83
N LEU A 142 -19.40 7.16 -29.90
CA LEU A 142 -19.20 8.08 -28.79
C LEU A 142 -20.50 8.80 -28.42
N ALA A 143 -21.52 8.03 -28.04
CA ALA A 143 -22.80 8.55 -27.59
C ALA A 143 -22.79 9.02 -26.13
N GLN A 144 -21.90 8.42 -25.32
CA GLN A 144 -21.69 8.74 -23.90
C GLN A 144 -20.19 8.77 -23.59
N PRO A 145 -19.75 9.27 -22.43
CA PRO A 145 -18.33 9.34 -22.10
C PRO A 145 -17.68 7.96 -22.13
N VAL A 146 -16.48 7.85 -22.70
CA VAL A 146 -15.74 6.58 -22.80
C VAL A 146 -14.35 6.73 -22.21
N ILE A 147 -13.98 5.84 -21.29
CA ILE A 147 -12.64 5.75 -20.72
C ILE A 147 -11.91 4.61 -21.43
N ALA A 148 -10.91 4.98 -22.23
CA ALA A 148 -10.06 4.04 -22.95
C ALA A 148 -8.88 3.58 -22.09
N PRO A 149 -8.26 2.42 -22.42
CA PRO A 149 -7.20 1.86 -21.61
C PRO A 149 -5.93 2.71 -21.49
N SER A 150 -5.68 3.64 -22.41
CA SER A 150 -4.43 4.39 -22.56
C SER A 150 -4.48 5.82 -22.01
N ASN A 151 -5.06 6.02 -20.81
CA ASN A 151 -5.28 7.35 -20.19
C ASN A 151 -6.08 8.34 -21.06
N ASN A 152 -6.83 7.83 -22.03
CA ASN A 152 -7.64 8.62 -22.95
C ASN A 152 -9.10 8.58 -22.53
N ILE A 153 -9.73 9.74 -22.44
CA ILE A 153 -11.12 9.90 -22.04
C ILE A 153 -11.82 10.67 -23.14
N PHE A 154 -12.74 10.00 -23.83
CA PHE A 154 -13.52 10.60 -24.91
C PHE A 154 -14.83 11.11 -24.33
N LEU A 155 -15.05 12.42 -24.46
CA LEU A 155 -16.20 13.10 -23.89
C LEU A 155 -17.05 13.71 -25.02
N PRO A 156 -18.21 13.14 -25.36
CA PRO A 156 -19.08 13.72 -26.37
C PRO A 156 -19.66 15.06 -25.89
N TYR A 157 -19.48 16.10 -26.69
CA TYR A 157 -19.95 17.44 -26.35
C TYR A 157 -21.48 17.55 -26.49
N ASN A 158 -22.15 17.82 -25.38
CA ASN A 158 -23.61 17.93 -25.28
C ASN A 158 -24.14 19.37 -25.43
N GLY A 159 -23.29 20.35 -25.76
CA GLY A 159 -23.68 21.76 -25.84
C GLY A 159 -23.66 22.51 -24.51
N ALA A 160 -23.11 21.91 -23.44
CA ALA A 160 -22.95 22.55 -22.14
C ALA A 160 -22.08 23.81 -22.18
N GLU A 161 -22.42 24.79 -21.33
CA GLU A 161 -21.58 25.97 -21.11
C GLU A 161 -20.25 25.59 -20.42
N VAL A 162 -19.25 26.48 -20.51
CA VAL A 162 -17.92 26.29 -19.90
C VAL A 162 -17.99 25.83 -18.44
N PRO A 163 -18.85 26.38 -17.55
CA PRO A 163 -18.97 25.90 -16.18
C PRO A 163 -19.32 24.42 -16.07
N ALA A 164 -20.40 23.99 -16.72
CA ALA A 164 -20.88 22.63 -16.64
C ALA A 164 -19.92 21.63 -17.30
N LEU A 165 -19.29 22.02 -18.41
CA LEU A 165 -18.24 21.21 -19.05
C LEU A 165 -17.02 21.05 -18.14
N THR A 166 -16.61 22.11 -17.44
CA THR A 166 -15.51 22.05 -16.46
C THR A 166 -15.83 21.05 -15.36
N ASP A 167 -17.03 21.14 -14.77
CA ASP A 167 -17.44 20.27 -13.67
C ASP A 167 -17.48 18.80 -14.11
N GLN A 168 -17.96 18.52 -15.33
CA GLN A 168 -17.96 17.18 -15.91
C GLN A 168 -16.54 16.61 -16.12
N ILE A 169 -15.61 17.42 -16.67
CA ILE A 169 -14.21 17.02 -16.85
C ILE A 169 -13.55 16.74 -15.49
N VAL A 170 -13.72 17.65 -14.52
CA VAL A 170 -13.11 17.52 -13.20
C VAL A 170 -13.65 16.31 -12.45
N GLN A 171 -14.96 16.03 -12.54
CA GLN A 171 -15.57 14.86 -11.91
C GLN A 171 -15.01 13.56 -12.51
N LEU A 172 -15.02 13.43 -13.84
CA LEU A 172 -14.47 12.25 -14.52
C LEU A 172 -12.97 12.08 -14.23
N LEU A 173 -12.20 13.17 -14.21
CA LEU A 173 -10.78 13.12 -13.87
C LEU A 173 -10.59 12.60 -12.45
N LYS A 174 -11.33 13.13 -11.47
CA LYS A 174 -11.25 12.70 -10.06
C LYS A 174 -11.60 11.23 -9.87
N ASP A 175 -12.58 10.71 -10.61
CA ASP A 175 -12.95 9.30 -10.61
C ASP A 175 -11.82 8.43 -11.17
N VAL A 176 -11.23 8.81 -12.30
CA VAL A 176 -10.13 8.07 -12.96
C VAL A 176 -8.85 8.09 -12.13
N ILE A 177 -8.44 9.25 -11.59
CA ILE A 177 -7.25 9.35 -10.75
C ILE A 177 -7.46 8.79 -9.34
N ARG A 178 -8.72 8.51 -8.98
CA ARG A 178 -9.16 8.03 -7.65
C ARG A 178 -8.72 8.93 -6.50
N SER A 179 -8.79 10.25 -6.67
CA SER A 179 -8.25 11.24 -5.70
C SER A 179 -8.75 11.01 -4.27
N SER A 180 -10.04 10.70 -4.12
CA SER A 180 -10.64 10.39 -2.81
C SER A 180 -10.10 9.11 -2.18
N SER A 181 -9.77 8.09 -2.99
CA SER A 181 -9.18 6.84 -2.49
C SER A 181 -7.74 7.07 -2.07
N VAL A 182 -6.96 7.81 -2.86
CA VAL A 182 -5.56 8.15 -2.57
C VAL A 182 -5.46 8.90 -1.23
N ALA A 183 -6.29 9.93 -1.04
CA ALA A 183 -6.34 10.68 0.21
C ALA A 183 -6.67 9.79 1.41
N LYS A 184 -7.73 8.95 1.31
CA LYS A 184 -8.12 8.03 2.38
C LYS A 184 -7.01 7.02 2.71
N THR A 185 -6.38 6.43 1.70
CA THR A 185 -5.28 5.47 1.89
C THR A 185 -4.10 6.12 2.60
N PHE A 186 -3.74 7.35 2.22
CA PHE A 186 -2.68 8.12 2.86
C PHE A 186 -2.97 8.39 4.35
N GLU A 187 -4.18 8.86 4.67
CA GLU A 187 -4.59 9.13 6.05
C GLU A 187 -4.59 7.88 6.95
N VAL A 188 -5.06 6.75 6.41
CA VAL A 188 -5.04 5.46 7.11
C VAL A 188 -3.61 4.98 7.34
N ALA A 189 -2.71 5.15 6.36
CA ALA A 189 -1.32 4.76 6.47
C ALA A 189 -0.57 5.59 7.52
N LYS A 190 -0.89 6.88 7.65
CA LYS A 190 -0.32 7.80 8.65
C LYS A 190 -0.90 7.62 10.07
N GLY A 191 -1.90 6.76 10.24
CA GLY A 191 -2.53 6.51 11.54
C GLY A 191 -3.42 7.65 12.05
N GLN A 192 -3.84 8.58 11.18
CA GLN A 192 -4.61 9.77 11.57
C GLN A 192 -6.14 9.55 11.61
N THR A 193 -6.62 8.34 11.31
CA THR A 193 -8.05 8.05 11.30
C THR A 193 -8.57 7.58 12.67
N THR A 194 -9.33 8.45 13.35
CA THR A 194 -10.10 8.12 14.58
C THR A 194 -11.49 7.57 14.30
N GLN A 195 -11.92 7.54 13.03
CA GLN A 195 -13.22 7.02 12.62
C GLN A 195 -13.20 5.50 12.44
N ARG A 196 -14.36 4.85 12.65
CA ARG A 196 -14.53 3.42 12.35
C ARG A 196 -14.09 3.16 10.90
N PRO A 197 -13.16 2.22 10.66
CA PRO A 197 -12.63 2.00 9.33
C PRO A 197 -13.77 1.64 8.37
N ASN A 198 -13.84 2.34 7.23
CA ASN A 198 -14.80 2.05 6.18
C ASN A 198 -14.59 0.60 5.69
N LYS A 199 -15.68 -0.16 5.47
CA LYS A 199 -15.62 -1.54 4.98
C LYS A 199 -14.72 -1.65 3.74
N ASP A 200 -14.74 -0.65 2.85
CA ASP A 200 -13.90 -0.62 1.64
C ASP A 200 -12.39 -0.50 1.92
N ALA A 201 -12.01 0.31 2.92
CA ALA A 201 -10.62 0.49 3.33
C ALA A 201 -10.05 -0.73 4.07
N MET A 202 -10.92 -1.57 4.64
CA MET A 202 -10.51 -2.81 5.31
C MET A 202 -10.33 -3.98 4.35
N ARG A 203 -10.95 -3.94 3.15
CA ARG A 203 -10.98 -5.08 2.21
C ARG A 203 -9.60 -5.41 1.65
N SER A 204 -8.86 -4.39 1.22
CA SER A 204 -7.58 -4.57 0.53
C SER A 204 -6.41 -4.81 1.49
N PHE A 205 -5.42 -5.52 0.98
CA PHE A 205 -4.11 -5.61 1.62
C PHE A 205 -3.38 -4.26 1.51
N ARG A 206 -2.51 -3.98 2.48
CA ARG A 206 -1.45 -2.99 2.28
C ARG A 206 -0.50 -3.48 1.18
N TYR A 207 0.29 -2.57 0.62
CA TYR A 207 1.29 -2.97 -0.36
C TYR A 207 2.27 -4.00 0.22
N HIS A 208 2.57 -5.02 -0.58
CA HIS A 208 3.64 -5.99 -0.32
C HIS A 208 4.37 -6.29 -1.64
N ALA A 209 5.66 -6.60 -1.54
CA ALA A 209 6.50 -6.94 -2.69
C ALA A 209 6.16 -8.30 -3.31
N GLY A 210 5.44 -9.16 -2.59
CA GLY A 210 4.99 -10.47 -3.07
C GLY A 210 3.66 -10.90 -2.45
N PHE A 211 2.90 -11.72 -3.17
CA PHE A 211 1.69 -12.39 -2.70
C PHE A 211 1.71 -13.87 -3.08
N ASP A 212 1.24 -14.71 -2.17
CA ASP A 212 1.07 -16.13 -2.43
C ASP A 212 -0.41 -16.42 -2.68
N VAL A 213 -0.76 -16.72 -3.94
CA VAL A 213 -2.13 -17.01 -4.36
C VAL A 213 -2.37 -18.51 -4.27
N SER A 214 -3.38 -18.93 -3.51
CA SER A 214 -3.74 -20.33 -3.37
C SER A 214 -5.18 -20.58 -3.87
N PHE A 215 -5.35 -21.56 -4.75
CA PHE A 215 -6.64 -22.03 -5.22
C PHE A 215 -6.96 -23.39 -4.60
N THR A 216 -8.06 -23.48 -3.86
CA THR A 216 -8.44 -24.71 -3.14
C THR A 216 -9.82 -25.18 -3.56
N LEU A 217 -9.90 -26.39 -4.12
CA LEU A 217 -11.18 -27.06 -4.38
C LEU A 217 -11.50 -28.02 -3.24
N MET A 218 -12.64 -27.84 -2.58
CA MET A 218 -13.12 -28.71 -1.50
C MET A 218 -14.22 -29.64 -1.98
N VAL A 219 -13.98 -30.94 -1.83
CA VAL A 219 -14.89 -32.02 -2.22
C VAL A 219 -15.22 -32.88 -0.99
N PRO A 220 -16.35 -32.62 -0.31
CA PRO A 220 -16.74 -33.37 0.88
C PRO A 220 -17.01 -34.86 0.66
N GLU A 221 -17.61 -35.20 -0.48
CA GLU A 221 -18.13 -36.55 -0.80
C GLU A 221 -17.52 -37.04 -2.12
N PRO A 222 -16.20 -37.33 -2.17
CA PRO A 222 -15.53 -37.74 -3.41
C PRO A 222 -16.04 -39.08 -3.95
N ASP A 223 -16.56 -39.94 -3.08
CA ASP A 223 -17.15 -41.23 -3.45
C ASP A 223 -18.42 -41.06 -4.29
N ILE A 224 -19.10 -39.91 -4.15
CA ILE A 224 -20.39 -39.61 -4.80
C ILE A 224 -20.20 -38.70 -6.01
N VAL A 225 -19.29 -37.73 -5.91
CA VAL A 225 -19.06 -36.74 -6.96
C VAL A 225 -17.58 -36.65 -7.29
N ASN A 226 -17.23 -36.92 -8.55
CA ASN A 226 -15.92 -36.67 -9.10
C ASN A 226 -15.88 -35.28 -9.76
N VAL A 227 -15.26 -34.32 -9.09
CA VAL A 227 -15.23 -32.93 -9.55
C VAL A 227 -13.91 -32.66 -10.26
N LYS A 228 -14.00 -32.19 -11.50
CA LYS A 228 -12.85 -31.79 -12.30
C LYS A 228 -12.88 -30.28 -12.53
N TRP A 229 -11.75 -29.64 -12.32
CA TRP A 229 -11.50 -28.24 -12.71
C TRP A 229 -10.18 -28.14 -13.45
N ASP A 230 -10.08 -27.17 -14.34
CA ASP A 230 -8.84 -26.81 -15.02
C ASP A 230 -8.42 -25.42 -14.54
N ILE A 231 -7.93 -25.38 -13.30
CA ILE A 231 -7.52 -24.13 -12.66
C ILE A 231 -6.25 -23.56 -13.30
N GLU A 232 -5.39 -24.40 -13.85
CA GLU A 232 -4.17 -23.96 -14.53
C GLU A 232 -4.52 -23.15 -15.79
N ALA A 233 -5.40 -23.66 -16.65
CA ALA A 233 -5.90 -22.90 -17.79
C ALA A 233 -6.69 -21.66 -17.34
N GLY A 234 -7.52 -21.78 -16.30
CA GLY A 234 -8.28 -20.65 -15.74
C GLY A 234 -7.39 -19.50 -15.24
N VAL A 235 -6.31 -19.80 -14.54
CA VAL A 235 -5.34 -18.77 -14.10
C VAL A 235 -4.67 -18.13 -15.31
N LYS A 236 -4.20 -18.95 -16.26
CA LYS A 236 -3.50 -18.49 -17.46
C LYS A 236 -4.34 -17.57 -18.34
N ASP A 237 -5.61 -17.89 -18.51
CA ASP A 237 -6.48 -17.13 -19.41
C ASP A 237 -7.02 -15.86 -18.75
N TYR A 238 -7.29 -15.89 -17.43
CA TYR A 238 -8.04 -14.82 -16.76
C TYR A 238 -7.21 -13.97 -15.78
N LEU A 239 -6.23 -14.54 -15.07
CA LEU A 239 -5.45 -13.85 -14.03
C LEU A 239 -4.02 -13.49 -14.46
N ASP A 240 -3.36 -14.33 -15.24
CA ASP A 240 -2.00 -14.04 -15.73
C ASP A 240 -1.92 -12.70 -16.46
N PRO A 241 -2.90 -12.24 -17.25
CA PRO A 241 -2.85 -10.91 -17.85
C PRO A 241 -2.77 -9.79 -16.79
N LEU A 242 -3.46 -9.94 -15.66
CA LEU A 242 -3.40 -9.00 -14.54
C LEU A 242 -2.07 -9.11 -13.78
N PHE A 243 -1.61 -10.32 -13.49
CA PHE A 243 -0.34 -10.55 -12.78
C PHE A 243 0.86 -10.06 -13.59
N THR A 244 0.87 -10.32 -14.90
CA THR A 244 1.91 -9.84 -15.81
C THR A 244 1.98 -8.32 -15.84
N SER A 245 0.83 -7.63 -15.80
CA SER A 245 0.78 -6.16 -15.72
C SER A 245 1.39 -5.60 -14.43
N LEU A 246 1.48 -6.40 -13.36
CA LEU A 246 1.97 -5.97 -12.04
C LEU A 246 3.32 -6.58 -11.66
N GLU A 247 3.88 -7.45 -12.49
CA GLU A 247 5.07 -8.26 -12.18
C GLU A 247 6.30 -7.41 -11.82
N GLU A 248 6.41 -6.22 -12.41
CA GLU A 248 7.48 -5.26 -12.10
C GLU A 248 7.38 -4.73 -10.65
N TYR A 249 6.16 -4.60 -10.15
CA TYR A 249 5.85 -3.94 -8.88
C TYR A 249 5.66 -4.94 -7.73
N THR A 250 5.13 -6.12 -8.04
CA THR A 250 4.75 -7.15 -7.07
C THR A 250 4.85 -8.54 -7.70
N LYS A 251 5.47 -9.49 -6.99
CA LYS A 251 5.58 -10.89 -7.41
C LYS A 251 4.38 -11.72 -6.96
N PHE A 252 3.92 -12.63 -7.81
CA PHE A 252 2.83 -13.55 -7.49
C PHE A 252 3.33 -14.99 -7.56
N SER A 253 3.09 -15.76 -6.50
CA SER A 253 3.33 -17.21 -6.46
C SER A 253 1.99 -17.92 -6.45
N VAL A 254 1.64 -18.64 -7.52
CA VAL A 254 0.36 -19.32 -7.64
C VAL A 254 0.50 -20.80 -7.30
N THR A 255 -0.39 -21.28 -6.44
CA THR A 255 -0.49 -22.68 -6.04
C THR A 255 -1.94 -23.15 -6.12
N SER A 256 -2.15 -24.45 -6.34
CA SER A 256 -3.48 -25.04 -6.35
C SER A 256 -3.50 -26.37 -5.60
N GLN A 257 -4.59 -26.67 -4.91
CA GLN A 257 -4.79 -27.92 -4.18
C GLN A 257 -6.25 -28.38 -4.22
N VAL A 258 -6.45 -29.67 -3.97
CA VAL A 258 -7.79 -30.28 -3.82
C VAL A 258 -7.86 -30.96 -2.46
N LEU A 259 -8.89 -30.62 -1.67
CA LEU A 259 -9.13 -31.17 -0.35
C LEU A 259 -10.35 -32.09 -0.38
N TYR A 260 -10.12 -33.37 -0.10
CA TYR A 260 -11.15 -34.40 -0.04
C TYR A 260 -11.65 -34.61 1.39
N PHE A 261 -12.93 -34.99 1.54
CA PHE A 261 -13.56 -35.27 2.84
C PHE A 261 -13.59 -34.05 3.79
N VAL A 262 -13.49 -32.85 3.24
CA VAL A 262 -13.56 -31.58 3.98
C VAL A 262 -14.83 -30.84 3.57
N SER A 263 -15.67 -30.52 4.55
CA SER A 263 -16.85 -29.66 4.40
C SER A 263 -16.63 -28.27 4.96
N LEU A 264 -17.41 -27.30 4.50
CA LEU A 264 -17.51 -25.97 5.13
C LEU A 264 -17.89 -26.09 6.60
N GLY A 265 -17.28 -25.24 7.41
CA GLY A 265 -17.65 -25.03 8.80
C GLY A 265 -19.03 -24.38 8.96
N GLY A 266 -19.52 -24.33 10.20
CA GLY A 266 -20.83 -23.73 10.50
C GLY A 266 -22.01 -24.63 10.13
N LYS A 267 -23.18 -24.37 10.72
CA LYS A 267 -24.42 -25.09 10.43
C LYS A 267 -25.30 -24.19 9.54
N PRO A 268 -25.52 -24.55 8.26
CA PRO A 268 -26.40 -23.75 7.42
C PRO A 268 -27.84 -23.86 7.91
N ARG A 269 -28.61 -22.80 7.68
CA ARG A 269 -30.03 -22.75 7.97
C ARG A 269 -30.81 -23.45 6.87
N LYS A 270 -31.98 -23.98 7.22
CA LYS A 270 -32.85 -24.69 6.29
C LYS A 270 -33.95 -23.74 5.81
N GLY A 271 -33.95 -23.43 4.52
CA GLY A 271 -35.07 -22.81 3.81
C GLY A 271 -36.07 -23.87 3.35
N GLU A 272 -37.02 -23.49 2.49
CA GLU A 272 -38.04 -24.43 1.99
C GLU A 272 -37.42 -25.57 1.16
N ASN A 273 -36.63 -25.22 0.13
CA ASN A 273 -36.01 -26.18 -0.80
C ASN A 273 -34.48 -26.02 -0.91
N TYR A 274 -33.87 -25.22 -0.05
CA TYR A 274 -32.45 -24.93 -0.08
C TYR A 274 -31.90 -24.72 1.32
N PHE A 275 -30.58 -24.80 1.44
CA PHE A 275 -29.85 -24.43 2.64
C PHE A 275 -29.16 -23.08 2.43
N TYR A 276 -28.94 -22.31 3.49
CA TYR A 276 -28.26 -21.03 3.34
C TYR A 276 -27.41 -20.62 4.54
N TYR A 277 -26.40 -19.81 4.25
CA TYR A 277 -25.67 -19.02 5.25
C TYR A 277 -26.10 -17.55 5.15
N GLU A 278 -26.20 -16.88 6.29
CA GLU A 278 -26.37 -15.42 6.35
C GLU A 278 -24.99 -14.75 6.51
N GLU A 279 -24.88 -13.46 6.16
CA GLU A 279 -23.62 -12.68 6.28
C GLU A 279 -22.92 -12.84 7.65
N ARG A 280 -23.70 -12.92 8.73
CA ARG A 280 -23.19 -13.09 10.10
C ARG A 280 -22.56 -14.46 10.39
N ASP A 281 -22.92 -15.48 9.62
CA ASP A 281 -22.43 -16.84 9.80
C ASP A 281 -21.11 -17.09 9.06
N LEU A 282 -20.81 -16.28 8.04
CA LEU A 282 -19.66 -16.45 7.13
C LEU A 282 -18.28 -16.41 7.82
N PRO A 283 -18.00 -15.53 8.81
CA PRO A 283 -16.72 -15.56 9.51
C PRO A 283 -16.44 -16.89 10.20
N HIS A 284 -17.47 -17.56 10.72
CA HIS A 284 -17.34 -18.87 11.39
C HIS A 284 -17.05 -20.02 10.42
N VAL A 285 -17.24 -19.81 9.12
CA VAL A 285 -16.91 -20.78 8.08
C VAL A 285 -15.41 -20.83 7.81
N ILE A 286 -14.69 -19.71 7.97
CA ILE A 286 -13.26 -19.58 7.62
C ILE A 286 -12.35 -20.26 8.64
N ASN A 287 -12.58 -20.06 9.94
CA ASN A 287 -11.65 -20.52 10.98
C ASN A 287 -11.33 -22.03 10.90
N PRO A 288 -12.31 -22.93 10.68
CA PRO A 288 -12.01 -24.36 10.52
C PRO A 288 -11.24 -24.69 9.25
N LEU A 289 -11.35 -23.87 8.21
CA LEU A 289 -10.66 -24.05 6.93
C LEU A 289 -9.19 -23.68 7.05
N GLU A 290 -8.87 -22.60 7.77
CA GLU A 290 -7.49 -22.12 7.94
C GLU A 290 -6.56 -23.22 8.48
N SER A 291 -7.03 -24.02 9.45
CA SER A 291 -6.27 -25.16 9.99
C SER A 291 -5.99 -26.29 8.97
N LYS A 292 -6.72 -26.33 7.86
CA LYS A 292 -6.67 -27.38 6.83
C LYS A 292 -6.02 -26.92 5.53
N LEU A 293 -5.84 -25.61 5.35
CA LEU A 293 -5.09 -25.08 4.22
C LEU A 293 -3.61 -25.35 4.49
N GLY A 294 -2.88 -25.87 3.48
CA GLY A 294 -1.44 -26.08 3.60
C GLY A 294 -0.73 -24.76 3.93
N SER A 295 -0.06 -24.69 5.07
CA SER A 295 0.77 -23.54 5.43
C SER A 295 2.07 -23.59 4.63
N HIS A 296 2.11 -22.84 3.53
CA HIS A 296 3.39 -22.53 2.90
C HIS A 296 4.12 -21.54 3.80
N ALA A 297 5.27 -21.94 4.35
CA ALA A 297 6.11 -21.06 5.16
C ALA A 297 6.67 -19.96 4.26
N SER A 298 5.98 -18.81 4.25
CA SER A 298 6.32 -17.65 3.46
C SER A 298 6.06 -16.38 4.26
N ASN A 299 6.87 -15.36 4.01
CA ASN A 299 6.68 -14.02 4.59
C ASN A 299 5.71 -13.17 3.76
N ASN A 300 5.25 -13.67 2.60
CA ASN A 300 4.29 -12.97 1.76
C ASN A 300 2.86 -13.16 2.31
N PRO A 301 1.99 -12.14 2.22
CA PRO A 301 0.56 -12.32 2.44
C PRO A 301 -0.05 -13.35 1.48
N GLY A 302 -0.90 -14.23 2.02
CA GLY A 302 -1.64 -15.23 1.25
C GLY A 302 -2.98 -14.70 0.74
N LEU A 303 -3.30 -14.98 -0.53
CA LEU A 303 -4.60 -14.76 -1.17
C LEU A 303 -5.29 -16.12 -1.37
N ASN A 304 -6.25 -16.45 -0.52
CA ASN A 304 -6.88 -17.78 -0.50
C ASN A 304 -8.21 -17.78 -1.27
N PHE A 305 -8.28 -18.49 -2.39
CA PHE A 305 -9.48 -18.65 -3.20
C PHE A 305 -10.02 -20.07 -3.09
N ILE A 306 -11.21 -20.22 -2.52
CA ILE A 306 -11.78 -21.52 -2.19
C ILE A 306 -13.07 -21.74 -2.96
N VAL A 307 -13.13 -22.86 -3.68
CA VAL A 307 -14.38 -23.39 -4.24
C VAL A 307 -14.84 -24.54 -3.36
N CYS A 308 -16.04 -24.45 -2.79
CA CYS A 308 -16.61 -25.55 -2.04
C CYS A 308 -17.83 -26.14 -2.73
N ILE A 309 -17.82 -27.46 -2.84
CA ILE A 309 -18.97 -28.24 -3.27
C ILE A 309 -19.77 -28.62 -2.03
N PRO A 310 -21.07 -28.30 -1.94
CA PRO A 310 -21.87 -28.69 -0.79
C PRO A 310 -22.14 -30.20 -0.80
N PRO A 311 -22.18 -30.86 0.38
CA PRO A 311 -22.62 -32.25 0.49
C PRO A 311 -24.04 -32.43 -0.06
N GLN A 312 -24.39 -33.61 -0.59
CA GLN A 312 -25.72 -33.85 -1.18
C GLN A 312 -26.86 -33.61 -0.18
N SER A 313 -26.63 -33.93 1.10
CA SER A 313 -27.60 -33.70 2.19
C SER A 313 -27.92 -32.23 2.44
N LYS A 314 -27.06 -31.31 1.99
CA LYS A 314 -27.15 -29.86 2.20
C LYS A 314 -27.19 -29.07 0.90
N SER A 315 -27.41 -29.74 -0.23
CA SER A 315 -27.45 -29.13 -1.56
C SER A 315 -28.91 -28.93 -2.03
N PRO A 316 -29.27 -27.77 -2.63
CA PRO A 316 -28.41 -26.62 -2.92
C PRO A 316 -28.17 -25.73 -1.70
N LEU A 317 -26.97 -25.16 -1.64
CA LEU A 317 -26.50 -24.27 -0.58
C LEU A 317 -26.23 -22.88 -1.13
N HIS A 318 -26.83 -21.86 -0.55
CA HIS A 318 -26.73 -20.47 -0.99
C HIS A 318 -26.25 -19.52 0.09
N ILE A 319 -25.90 -18.29 -0.31
CA ILE A 319 -25.59 -17.21 0.63
C ILE A 319 -26.66 -16.13 0.53
N GLN A 320 -27.17 -15.69 1.68
CA GLN A 320 -28.08 -14.55 1.78
C GLN A 320 -27.35 -13.28 2.21
N ASP A 321 -27.71 -12.18 1.55
CA ASP A 321 -27.27 -10.85 1.95
C ASP A 321 -28.02 -10.35 3.21
N SER A 322 -27.63 -9.17 3.69
CA SER A 322 -28.26 -8.50 4.83
C SER A 322 -29.73 -8.11 4.60
N SER A 323 -30.20 -8.13 3.34
CA SER A 323 -31.61 -7.90 2.98
C SER A 323 -32.44 -9.19 2.95
N GLY A 324 -31.79 -10.36 3.13
CA GLY A 324 -32.40 -11.68 3.02
C GLY A 324 -32.51 -12.20 1.58
N SER A 325 -31.94 -11.50 0.61
CA SER A 325 -31.92 -11.90 -0.80
C SER A 325 -30.78 -12.89 -1.07
N LEU A 326 -31.02 -13.87 -1.94
CA LEU A 326 -29.99 -14.83 -2.35
C LEU A 326 -28.96 -14.17 -3.27
N LEU A 327 -27.67 -14.37 -2.98
CA LEU A 327 -26.58 -13.88 -3.79
C LEU A 327 -26.46 -14.70 -5.09
N LYS A 328 -26.44 -14.03 -6.24
CA LYS A 328 -26.34 -14.68 -7.56
C LYS A 328 -25.03 -15.48 -7.75
N SER A 329 -23.95 -15.01 -7.16
CA SER A 329 -22.62 -15.63 -7.28
C SER A 329 -22.36 -16.73 -6.24
N ASP A 330 -23.17 -16.82 -5.17
CA ASP A 330 -22.91 -17.68 -4.01
C ASP A 330 -21.47 -17.58 -3.47
N ALA A 331 -20.88 -16.39 -3.55
CA ALA A 331 -19.51 -16.13 -3.17
C ALA A 331 -19.41 -14.92 -2.22
N PHE A 332 -18.45 -14.97 -1.31
CA PHE A 332 -18.12 -13.89 -0.40
C PHE A 332 -16.62 -13.67 -0.30
N LEU A 333 -16.24 -12.43 0.02
CA LEU A 333 -14.85 -12.03 0.21
C LEU A 333 -14.58 -11.81 1.71
N SER A 334 -13.53 -12.44 2.22
CA SER A 334 -12.95 -12.13 3.52
C SER A 334 -11.86 -11.07 3.37
N PRO A 335 -12.01 -9.89 4.01
CA PRO A 335 -11.02 -8.81 3.95
C PRO A 335 -9.61 -9.30 4.30
N ARG A 336 -8.61 -8.93 3.49
CA ARG A 336 -7.20 -9.28 3.71
C ARG A 336 -6.93 -10.77 3.91
N TRP A 337 -7.73 -11.63 3.28
CA TRP A 337 -7.54 -13.06 3.35
C TRP A 337 -7.81 -13.76 2.04
N GLY A 338 -8.94 -13.48 1.39
CA GLY A 338 -9.32 -14.22 0.19
C GLY A 338 -10.83 -14.33 -0.03
N GLY A 339 -11.23 -15.22 -0.93
CA GLY A 339 -12.62 -15.42 -1.30
C GLY A 339 -13.06 -16.86 -1.21
N VAL A 340 -14.32 -17.08 -0.85
CA VAL A 340 -14.95 -18.40 -0.82
C VAL A 340 -16.18 -18.37 -1.71
N MET A 341 -16.30 -19.38 -2.58
CA MET A 341 -17.41 -19.58 -3.47
C MET A 341 -18.02 -20.96 -3.24
N ILE A 342 -19.34 -20.98 -3.09
CA ILE A 342 -20.11 -22.23 -3.03
C ILE A 342 -20.56 -22.56 -4.45
N TYR A 343 -20.19 -23.74 -4.93
CA TYR A 343 -20.56 -24.19 -6.27
C TYR A 343 -21.54 -25.36 -6.19
N ASN A 344 -22.81 -25.06 -6.48
CA ASN A 344 -23.88 -26.05 -6.52
C ASN A 344 -23.81 -26.86 -7.82
N ILE A 345 -23.60 -28.17 -7.69
CA ILE A 345 -23.63 -29.11 -8.82
C ILE A 345 -25.08 -29.55 -9.05
N GLU A 346 -25.53 -29.48 -10.30
CA GLU A 346 -26.85 -29.99 -10.69
C GLU A 346 -26.92 -31.51 -10.48
N LYS A 347 -28.02 -31.99 -9.89
CA LYS A 347 -28.21 -33.42 -9.66
C LYS A 347 -28.33 -34.12 -11.01
N GLY A 348 -27.33 -34.94 -11.37
CA GLY A 348 -27.38 -35.80 -12.55
C GLY A 348 -28.50 -36.84 -12.46
N ASN A 349 -28.93 -37.36 -13.61
CA ASN A 349 -29.90 -38.46 -13.65
C ASN A 349 -29.34 -39.70 -12.93
N THR A 350 -30.16 -40.29 -12.06
CA THR A 350 -29.87 -41.15 -10.91
C THR A 350 -29.28 -42.56 -11.19
N ASN A 351 -28.66 -42.80 -12.34
CA ASN A 351 -28.26 -44.16 -12.73
C ASN A 351 -26.75 -44.46 -12.63
N ASP A 352 -25.90 -43.44 -12.45
CA ASP A 352 -24.46 -43.65 -12.23
C ASP A 352 -24.11 -43.60 -10.74
N THR A 353 -23.24 -44.50 -10.30
CA THR A 353 -22.76 -44.61 -8.92
C THR A 353 -21.89 -43.43 -8.49
N GLN A 354 -21.33 -42.67 -9.44
CA GLN A 354 -20.53 -41.47 -9.19
C GLN A 354 -20.80 -40.44 -10.28
N THR A 355 -21.24 -39.23 -9.90
CA THR A 355 -21.47 -38.14 -10.86
C THR A 355 -20.15 -37.45 -11.18
N THR A 356 -19.75 -37.42 -12.45
CA THR A 356 -18.62 -36.57 -12.86
C THR A 356 -19.14 -35.18 -13.21
N ALA A 357 -18.63 -34.15 -12.54
CA ALA A 357 -18.99 -32.76 -12.78
C ALA A 357 -17.76 -31.96 -13.22
N GLN A 358 -17.85 -31.33 -14.39
CA GLN A 358 -16.86 -30.36 -14.85
C GLN A 358 -17.29 -28.97 -14.36
N LEU A 359 -16.41 -28.30 -13.62
CA LEU A 359 -16.65 -26.94 -13.17
C LEU A 359 -16.55 -25.95 -14.33
N ASP A 360 -17.47 -24.99 -14.37
CA ASP A 360 -17.40 -23.87 -15.31
C ASP A 360 -16.33 -22.87 -14.85
N MET A 361 -15.17 -22.94 -15.50
CA MET A 361 -14.03 -22.07 -15.18
C MET A 361 -14.32 -20.60 -15.47
N HIS A 362 -15.16 -20.28 -16.45
CA HIS A 362 -15.48 -18.88 -16.74
C HIS A 362 -16.21 -18.25 -15.55
N ARG A 363 -17.26 -18.92 -15.05
CA ARG A 363 -18.02 -18.48 -13.88
C ARG A 363 -17.16 -18.36 -12.61
N LEU A 364 -16.26 -19.32 -12.38
CA LEU A 364 -15.34 -19.28 -11.23
C LEU A 364 -14.36 -18.11 -11.34
N MET A 365 -13.75 -17.94 -12.53
CA MET A 365 -12.72 -16.93 -12.74
C MET A 365 -13.27 -15.51 -12.74
N GLU A 366 -14.51 -15.27 -13.19
CA GLU A 366 -15.17 -13.96 -13.03
C GLU A 366 -15.18 -13.50 -11.57
N VAL A 367 -15.54 -14.41 -10.65
CA VAL A 367 -15.56 -14.13 -9.21
C VAL A 367 -14.15 -13.92 -8.67
N PHE A 368 -13.20 -14.80 -9.02
CA PHE A 368 -11.83 -14.71 -8.52
C PHE A 368 -11.05 -13.51 -9.04
N VAL A 369 -11.25 -13.10 -10.30
CA VAL A 369 -10.68 -11.87 -10.85
C VAL A 369 -11.24 -10.65 -10.10
N ALA A 370 -12.56 -10.57 -9.90
CA ALA A 370 -13.17 -9.47 -9.16
C ALA A 370 -12.65 -9.39 -7.71
N GLN A 371 -12.57 -10.52 -7.02
CA GLN A 371 -12.05 -10.59 -5.65
C GLN A 371 -10.56 -10.26 -5.57
N THR A 372 -9.74 -10.75 -6.52
CA THR A 372 -8.30 -10.42 -6.61
C THR A 372 -8.11 -8.92 -6.77
N ARG A 373 -8.85 -8.29 -7.69
CA ARG A 373 -8.81 -6.84 -7.90
C ARG A 373 -9.19 -6.06 -6.63
N LEU A 374 -10.22 -6.50 -5.90
CA LEU A 374 -10.60 -5.90 -4.61
C LEU A 374 -9.48 -6.01 -3.56
N LEU A 375 -8.87 -7.19 -3.42
CA LEU A 375 -7.80 -7.45 -2.45
C LEU A 375 -6.52 -6.66 -2.76
N LEU A 376 -6.20 -6.47 -4.04
CA LEU A 376 -5.06 -5.69 -4.50
C LEU A 376 -5.31 -4.17 -4.52
N ASN A 377 -6.50 -3.69 -4.15
CA ASN A 377 -6.93 -2.29 -4.24
C ASN A 377 -6.99 -1.75 -5.69
N ILE A 378 -7.30 -2.62 -6.64
CA ILE A 378 -7.56 -2.29 -8.04
C ILE A 378 -9.08 -2.15 -8.19
N GLN A 379 -9.62 -1.08 -7.64
CA GLN A 379 -11.03 -0.78 -7.73
C GLN A 379 -11.21 0.24 -8.84
N ALA A 380 -12.04 -0.08 -9.83
CA ALA A 380 -12.81 0.96 -10.48
C ALA A 380 -13.69 1.54 -9.37
N GLN A 381 -13.41 2.76 -8.93
CA GLN A 381 -14.43 3.57 -8.25
C GLN A 381 -15.68 3.55 -9.16
N MET A 382 -16.88 3.79 -8.63
CA MET A 382 -18.08 3.96 -9.46
C MET A 382 -17.84 5.13 -10.42
N ILE A 383 -17.16 4.85 -11.52
CA ILE A 383 -17.01 5.71 -12.67
C ILE A 383 -18.44 6.05 -13.00
N THR A 384 -18.74 7.35 -12.91
CA THR A 384 -20.09 7.91 -12.96
C THR A 384 -20.98 7.06 -13.87
N SER A 385 -22.18 6.65 -13.42
CA SER A 385 -23.06 5.62 -14.04
C SER A 385 -23.35 5.77 -15.55
N GLU A 386 -22.91 6.86 -16.16
CA GLU A 386 -23.08 7.24 -17.57
C GLU A 386 -21.84 6.95 -18.44
N ALA A 387 -20.65 6.71 -17.88
CA ALA A 387 -19.43 6.50 -18.65
C ALA A 387 -19.14 5.00 -18.91
N ILE A 388 -18.78 4.66 -20.16
CA ILE A 388 -18.36 3.31 -20.55
C ILE A 388 -16.87 3.15 -20.26
N VAL A 389 -16.54 2.11 -19.51
CA VAL A 389 -15.14 1.70 -19.32
C VAL A 389 -14.83 0.61 -20.33
N LEU A 390 -13.94 0.90 -21.27
CA LEU A 390 -13.48 -0.12 -22.21
C LEU A 390 -12.44 -0.99 -21.53
N SER A 391 -12.81 -2.25 -21.27
CA SER A 391 -11.85 -3.30 -20.95
C SER A 391 -11.16 -3.68 -22.26
N GLY A 392 -9.86 -3.39 -22.37
CA GLY A 392 -9.10 -3.53 -23.63
C GLY A 392 -8.87 -4.99 -24.04
N GLY A 393 -9.93 -5.74 -24.36
CA GLY A 393 -9.98 -7.09 -24.94
C GLY A 393 -9.21 -8.21 -24.20
N THR A 394 -8.38 -7.84 -23.25
CA THR A 394 -7.42 -8.64 -22.51
C THR A 394 -7.67 -8.32 -21.04
N SER A 395 -7.60 -9.31 -20.15
CA SER A 395 -7.72 -9.10 -18.70
C SER A 395 -6.54 -8.31 -18.09
N LYS A 396 -5.76 -7.62 -18.92
CA LYS A 396 -4.63 -6.78 -18.54
C LYS A 396 -5.10 -5.53 -17.83
N LEU A 397 -4.23 -4.99 -16.99
CA LEU A 397 -4.50 -3.74 -16.28
C LEU A 397 -4.39 -2.55 -17.27
N PRO A 398 -5.45 -1.74 -17.45
CA PRO A 398 -5.39 -0.47 -18.17
C PRO A 398 -4.40 0.51 -17.54
N GLN A 399 -3.78 1.37 -18.35
CA GLN A 399 -2.80 2.37 -17.88
C GLN A 399 -3.38 3.31 -16.84
N TRP A 400 -4.67 3.67 -16.95
CA TRP A 400 -5.28 4.60 -16.00
C TRP A 400 -5.51 3.94 -14.64
N GLU A 401 -5.79 2.64 -14.60
CA GLU A 401 -5.88 1.86 -13.37
C GLU A 401 -4.50 1.61 -12.77
N GLU A 402 -3.51 1.30 -13.61
CA GLU A 402 -2.12 1.16 -13.20
C GLU A 402 -1.60 2.47 -12.56
N ALA A 403 -1.78 3.61 -13.24
CA ALA A 403 -1.38 4.92 -12.73
C ALA A 403 -2.08 5.25 -11.40
N ALA A 404 -3.38 4.98 -11.29
CA ALA A 404 -4.12 5.19 -10.05
C ALA A 404 -3.65 4.25 -8.92
N TRP A 405 -3.35 2.99 -9.24
CA TRP A 405 -2.82 2.01 -8.29
C TRP A 405 -1.42 2.41 -7.81
N LEU A 406 -0.50 2.75 -8.71
CA LEU A 406 0.85 3.20 -8.39
C LEU A 406 0.83 4.44 -7.51
N ARG A 407 0.02 5.44 -7.87
CA ARG A 407 -0.15 6.65 -7.05
C ARG A 407 -0.62 6.31 -5.64
N CYS A 408 -1.66 5.48 -5.53
CA CYS A 408 -2.23 5.08 -4.25
C CYS A 408 -1.23 4.30 -3.37
N ARG A 409 -0.50 3.34 -3.95
CA ARG A 409 0.50 2.56 -3.22
C ARG A 409 1.76 3.37 -2.90
N CYS A 410 2.16 4.29 -3.78
CA CYS A 410 3.31 5.16 -3.53
C CYS A 410 3.08 6.03 -2.31
N VAL A 411 1.91 6.68 -2.19
CA VAL A 411 1.61 7.51 -1.01
C VAL A 411 1.44 6.67 0.26
N GLU A 412 0.88 5.45 0.15
CA GLU A 412 0.78 4.49 1.26
C GLU A 412 2.16 4.09 1.78
N ASN A 413 3.07 3.74 0.87
CA ASN A 413 4.44 3.36 1.17
C ASN A 413 5.20 4.52 1.81
N LEU A 414 5.08 5.74 1.27
CA LEU A 414 5.72 6.93 1.84
C LEU A 414 5.23 7.21 3.26
N ALA A 415 3.92 7.19 3.49
CA ALA A 415 3.34 7.40 4.81
C ALA A 415 3.81 6.33 5.81
N THR A 416 3.75 5.06 5.40
CA THR A 416 4.15 3.93 6.24
C THR A 416 5.64 3.98 6.56
N SER A 417 6.50 4.14 5.57
CA SER A 417 7.97 4.21 5.75
C SER A 417 8.37 5.37 6.66
N THR A 418 7.79 6.54 6.44
CA THR A 418 8.07 7.73 7.26
C THR A 418 7.62 7.51 8.70
N SER A 419 6.44 6.93 8.92
CA SER A 419 5.96 6.57 10.25
C SER A 419 6.87 5.53 10.92
N THR A 420 7.28 4.49 10.19
CA THR A 420 8.18 3.44 10.69
C THR A 420 9.53 4.01 11.11
N LEU A 421 10.14 4.87 10.29
CA LEU A 421 11.40 5.54 10.63
C LEU A 421 11.25 6.49 11.82
N HIS A 422 10.14 7.21 11.92
CA HIS A 422 9.87 8.08 13.06
C HIS A 422 9.72 7.27 14.35
N SER A 423 8.95 6.17 14.32
CA SER A 423 8.82 5.25 15.46
C SER A 423 10.14 4.59 15.83
N LEU A 424 10.97 4.21 14.86
CA LEU A 424 12.32 3.70 15.10
C LEU A 424 13.18 4.75 15.81
N ALA A 425 13.21 5.97 15.28
CA ALA A 425 13.97 7.07 15.84
C ALA A 425 13.56 7.36 17.29
N GLN A 426 12.25 7.42 17.55
CA GLN A 426 11.71 7.63 18.90
C GLN A 426 12.10 6.49 19.85
N LEU A 427 11.94 5.22 19.43
CA LEU A 427 12.29 4.05 20.24
C LEU A 427 13.78 4.02 20.60
N LEU A 428 14.64 4.38 19.66
CA LEU A 428 16.09 4.44 19.88
C LEU A 428 16.48 5.64 20.75
N GLU A 429 15.78 6.76 20.68
CA GLU A 429 16.02 7.90 21.56
C GLU A 429 15.58 7.61 23.01
N GLU A 430 14.43 6.97 23.19
CA GLU A 430 13.89 6.60 24.51
C GLU A 430 14.71 5.48 25.18
N ILE A 431 15.19 4.50 24.42
CA ILE A 431 15.95 3.36 24.93
C ILE A 431 17.42 3.46 24.52
N GLY A 432 18.16 4.33 25.22
CA GLY A 432 19.56 4.64 24.92
C GLY A 432 20.56 3.47 25.03
N ASN A 433 20.15 2.33 25.59
CA ASN A 433 20.98 1.13 25.74
C ASN A 433 20.89 0.14 24.56
N ILE A 434 20.07 0.42 23.54
CA ILE A 434 20.00 -0.43 22.33
C ILE A 434 21.25 -0.22 21.47
N VAL A 435 21.92 -1.32 21.13
CA VAL A 435 23.01 -1.34 20.15
C VAL A 435 22.43 -1.08 18.77
N ILE A 436 22.97 -0.06 18.10
CA ILE A 436 22.65 0.25 16.70
C ILE A 436 23.88 -0.12 15.88
N ASN A 437 23.77 -1.17 15.07
CA ASN A 437 24.86 -1.62 14.21
C ASN A 437 24.91 -0.82 12.89
N ASP A 438 25.99 -1.00 12.13
CA ASP A 438 26.19 -0.33 10.83
C ASP A 438 25.16 -0.76 9.78
N GLU A 439 24.61 -1.97 9.88
CA GLU A 439 23.60 -2.48 8.94
C GLU A 439 22.29 -1.71 9.09
N ILE A 440 21.78 -1.56 10.32
CA ILE A 440 20.60 -0.72 10.61
C ILE A 440 20.85 0.71 10.17
N GLY A 441 22.04 1.26 10.47
CA GLY A 441 22.42 2.61 10.03
C GLY A 441 22.29 2.80 8.52
N LYS A 442 22.84 1.85 7.73
CA LYS A 442 22.75 1.87 6.26
C LYS A 442 21.32 1.73 5.74
N GLU A 443 20.52 0.84 6.32
CA GLU A 443 19.12 0.67 5.92
C GLU A 443 18.29 1.92 6.23
N VAL A 444 18.53 2.59 7.36
CA VAL A 444 17.88 3.87 7.70
C VAL A 444 18.29 4.98 6.74
N GLU A 445 19.59 5.13 6.45
CA GLU A 445 20.09 6.13 5.49
C GLU A 445 19.52 5.89 4.08
N PHE A 446 19.50 4.63 3.64
CA PHE A 446 18.94 4.24 2.35
C PHE A 446 17.42 4.52 2.30
N ALA A 447 16.67 4.18 3.34
CA ALA A 447 15.25 4.48 3.43
C ALA A 447 14.97 5.99 3.33
N VAL A 448 15.73 6.83 4.05
CA VAL A 448 15.62 8.30 4.00
C VAL A 448 15.92 8.81 2.58
N ALA A 449 16.96 8.32 1.94
CA ALA A 449 17.31 8.70 0.57
C ALA A 449 16.23 8.29 -0.44
N ALA A 450 15.69 7.07 -0.31
CA ALA A 450 14.64 6.55 -1.16
C ALA A 450 13.31 7.33 -0.99
N ILE A 451 12.94 7.72 0.23
CA ILE A 451 11.80 8.62 0.49
C ILE A 451 12.00 9.96 -0.22
N LYS A 452 13.19 10.58 -0.08
CA LYS A 452 13.53 11.86 -0.73
C LYS A 452 13.43 11.75 -2.26
N SER A 453 13.94 10.67 -2.85
CA SER A 453 13.86 10.39 -4.29
C SER A 453 12.42 10.18 -4.76
N SER A 454 11.62 9.40 -4.02
CA SER A 454 10.20 9.17 -4.34
C SER A 454 9.39 10.46 -4.33
N HIS A 455 9.60 11.35 -3.35
CA HIS A 455 8.99 12.68 -3.35
C HIS A 455 9.37 13.51 -4.58
N HIS A 456 10.63 13.46 -5.02
CA HIS A 456 11.07 14.20 -6.21
C HIS A 456 10.37 13.69 -7.47
N HIS A 457 10.32 12.38 -7.68
CA HIS A 457 9.64 11.77 -8.82
C HIS A 457 8.12 12.00 -8.81
N LEU A 458 7.46 11.98 -7.65
CA LEU A 458 6.03 12.32 -7.56
C LEU A 458 5.76 13.77 -7.98
N ALA A 459 6.59 14.70 -7.53
CA ALA A 459 6.46 16.12 -7.90
C ALA A 459 6.74 16.36 -9.38
N SER A 460 7.59 15.54 -10.01
CA SER A 460 7.87 15.58 -11.45
C SER A 460 6.87 14.81 -12.31
N GLY A 461 5.96 14.03 -11.71
CA GLY A 461 4.97 13.22 -12.44
C GLY A 461 5.48 11.83 -12.89
N ASP A 462 6.69 11.43 -12.49
CA ASP A 462 7.28 10.12 -12.82
C ASP A 462 6.74 9.02 -11.88
N LEU A 463 5.47 8.63 -12.05
CA LEU A 463 4.78 7.72 -11.14
C LEU A 463 5.48 6.36 -10.95
N ARG A 464 6.07 5.80 -12.00
CA ARG A 464 6.77 4.51 -11.95
C ARG A 464 8.00 4.58 -11.04
N GLU A 465 8.91 5.51 -11.31
CA GLU A 465 10.13 5.70 -10.51
C GLU A 465 9.81 6.12 -9.08
N ALA A 466 8.80 6.99 -8.91
CA ALA A 466 8.29 7.36 -7.60
C ALA A 466 7.85 6.15 -6.78
N PHE A 467 7.09 5.25 -7.39
CA PHE A 467 6.63 4.04 -6.75
C PHE A 467 7.79 3.10 -6.42
N LEU A 468 8.71 2.84 -7.35
CA LEU A 468 9.88 1.98 -7.12
C LEU A 468 10.73 2.49 -5.95
N ALA A 469 11.02 3.80 -5.90
CA ALA A 469 11.70 4.42 -4.78
C ALA A 469 10.91 4.31 -3.46
N SER A 470 9.58 4.45 -3.50
CA SER A 470 8.72 4.28 -2.31
C SER A 470 8.72 2.85 -1.79
N ARG A 471 8.76 1.85 -2.67
CA ARG A 471 8.84 0.43 -2.33
C ARG A 471 10.16 0.14 -1.64
N ASP A 472 11.26 0.66 -2.20
CA ASP A 472 12.59 0.43 -1.67
C ASP A 472 12.73 1.10 -0.28
N ALA A 473 12.14 2.29 -0.10
CA ALA A 473 12.00 2.94 1.21
C ALA A 473 11.22 2.08 2.22
N LEU A 474 10.08 1.52 1.82
CA LEU A 474 9.27 0.67 2.69
C LEU A 474 10.08 -0.54 3.15
N LYS A 475 10.66 -1.26 2.20
CA LYS A 475 11.47 -2.45 2.48
C LYS A 475 12.62 -2.14 3.44
N ALA A 476 13.38 -1.08 3.18
CA ALA A 476 14.52 -0.71 4.02
C ALA A 476 14.10 -0.24 5.42
N SER A 477 13.01 0.53 5.52
CA SER A 477 12.47 0.96 6.82
C SER A 477 11.99 -0.21 7.68
N GLU A 478 11.36 -1.22 7.07
CA GLU A 478 10.91 -2.43 7.77
C GLU A 478 12.10 -3.33 8.15
N LEU A 479 13.08 -3.50 7.26
CA LEU A 479 14.31 -4.24 7.57
C LEU A 479 15.06 -3.62 8.75
N ALA A 480 15.16 -2.29 8.81
CA ALA A 480 15.75 -1.59 9.94
C ALA A 480 14.93 -1.76 11.23
N PHE A 481 13.61 -1.57 11.17
CA PHE A 481 12.73 -1.60 12.35
C PHE A 481 12.61 -3.00 12.97
N PHE A 482 12.53 -4.05 12.14
CA PHE A 482 12.39 -5.43 12.57
C PHE A 482 13.72 -6.19 12.64
N HIS A 483 14.85 -5.48 12.58
CA HIS A 483 16.16 -6.12 12.62
C HIS A 483 16.35 -6.91 13.93
N PRO A 484 16.71 -8.20 13.90
CA PRO A 484 16.80 -9.05 15.10
C PRO A 484 17.70 -8.48 16.22
N SER A 485 18.78 -7.79 15.85
CA SER A 485 19.73 -7.22 16.82
C SER A 485 19.13 -6.13 17.71
N LEU A 486 18.05 -5.46 17.29
CA LEU A 486 17.33 -4.49 18.12
C LEU A 486 16.66 -5.15 19.32
N LEU A 487 16.34 -6.45 19.22
CA LEU A 487 15.68 -7.23 20.27
C LEU A 487 16.67 -8.07 21.09
N GLU A 488 17.79 -8.48 20.49
CA GLU A 488 18.74 -9.43 21.09
C GLU A 488 19.50 -8.86 22.30
N LEU A 489 19.71 -7.54 22.35
CA LEU A 489 20.53 -6.86 23.38
C LEU A 489 19.73 -5.95 24.31
N LEU A 490 18.40 -6.11 24.37
CA LEU A 490 17.47 -5.31 25.18
C LEU A 490 17.77 -5.28 26.69
N TYR A 491 18.71 -6.09 27.21
CA TYR A 491 18.87 -6.31 28.65
C TYR A 491 20.33 -6.35 29.10
N PHE A 492 21.09 -5.26 28.90
CA PHE A 492 22.17 -4.92 29.85
C PHE A 492 21.81 -3.64 30.62
N PRO A 493 20.99 -3.74 31.67
CA PRO A 493 20.57 -2.60 32.48
C PRO A 493 21.77 -1.82 33.01
N GLU A 494 21.68 -0.49 33.04
CA GLU A 494 22.75 0.35 33.60
C GLU A 494 23.10 -0.03 35.04
N ASP A 495 22.10 -0.46 35.82
CA ASP A 495 22.29 -0.95 37.18
C ASP A 495 23.26 -2.15 37.26
N GLN A 496 23.22 -3.04 36.27
CA GLN A 496 24.14 -4.18 36.20
C GLN A 496 25.54 -3.75 35.78
N LYS A 497 25.67 -2.73 34.93
CA LYS A 497 26.97 -2.10 34.64
C LYS A 497 27.57 -1.50 35.91
N PHE A 498 26.78 -0.76 36.70
CA PHE A 498 27.24 -0.21 37.97
C PHE A 498 27.64 -1.30 38.96
N ALA A 499 26.88 -2.40 39.06
CA ALA A 499 27.22 -3.53 39.92
C ALA A 499 28.56 -4.19 39.56
N ILE A 500 28.95 -4.19 38.27
CA ILE A 500 30.23 -4.75 37.80
C ILE A 500 31.37 -3.73 37.96
N TYR A 501 31.15 -2.47 37.59
CA TYR A 501 32.21 -1.47 37.51
C TYR A 501 32.49 -0.75 38.84
N ILE A 502 31.49 -0.53 39.70
CA ILE A 502 31.70 0.15 40.99
C ILE A 502 32.71 -0.62 41.87
N PRO A 503 32.61 -1.95 42.07
CA PRO A 503 33.61 -2.68 42.86
C PRO A 503 35.03 -2.61 42.31
N LEU A 504 35.19 -2.48 40.98
CA LEU A 504 36.48 -2.39 40.32
C LEU A 504 37.12 -1.00 40.45
N PHE A 505 36.33 0.06 40.26
CA PHE A 505 36.83 1.44 40.17
C PHE A 505 36.73 2.24 41.47
N LEU A 506 35.77 1.94 42.35
CA LEU A 506 35.58 2.66 43.62
C LEU A 506 36.82 2.59 44.55
N PRO A 507 37.48 1.42 44.74
CA PRO A 507 38.68 1.33 45.58
C PRO A 507 39.86 2.17 45.08
N ILE A 508 39.95 2.39 43.76
CA ILE A 508 40.99 3.20 43.12
C ILE A 508 40.61 4.70 43.16
N SER A 509 39.32 5.01 42.97
CA SER A 509 38.83 6.38 42.88
C SER A 509 38.87 7.14 44.22
N ILE A 510 38.57 6.46 45.34
CA ILE A 510 38.54 7.09 46.67
C ILE A 510 39.93 7.63 47.11
N PRO A 511 41.03 6.85 47.04
CA PRO A 511 42.37 7.33 47.37
C PRO A 511 42.83 8.49 46.49
N VAL A 512 42.50 8.46 45.20
CA VAL A 512 42.89 9.50 44.23
C VAL A 512 42.18 10.81 44.52
N LEU A 513 40.87 10.78 44.75
CA LEU A 513 40.08 11.96 45.09
C LEU A 513 40.51 12.56 46.44
N THR A 514 40.68 11.73 47.46
CA THR A 514 41.11 12.20 48.79
C THR A 514 42.51 12.83 48.75
N SER A 515 43.45 12.23 48.03
CA SER A 515 44.80 12.78 47.83
C SER A 515 44.78 14.11 47.07
N THR A 516 43.92 14.22 46.05
CA THR A 516 43.76 15.45 45.27
C THR A 516 43.16 16.58 46.11
N VAL A 517 42.10 16.30 46.88
CA VAL A 517 41.46 17.29 47.79
C VAL A 517 42.45 17.77 48.86
N GLN A 518 43.25 16.87 49.44
CA GLN A 518 44.28 17.24 50.41
C GLN A 518 45.37 18.12 49.78
N ALA A 519 45.80 17.81 48.56
CA ALA A 519 46.75 18.66 47.81
C ALA A 519 46.16 20.06 47.55
N VAL A 520 44.91 20.15 47.10
CA VAL A 520 44.24 21.45 46.86
C VAL A 520 44.13 22.28 48.15
N LYS A 521 43.71 21.66 49.26
CA LYS A 521 43.63 22.33 50.57
C LYS A 521 45.00 22.86 51.01
N TRP A 522 46.06 22.07 50.84
CA TRP A 522 47.42 22.46 51.21
C TRP A 522 47.92 23.65 50.37
N PHE A 523 47.64 23.68 49.07
CA PHE A 523 47.97 24.82 48.21
C PHE A 523 47.19 26.07 48.58
N ASN A 524 45.90 25.95 48.89
CA ASN A 524 45.06 27.09 49.31
C ASN A 524 45.50 27.66 50.65
N GLN A 525 45.89 26.82 51.61
CA GLN A 525 46.44 27.27 52.91
C GLN A 525 47.78 27.99 52.74
N ARG A 526 48.67 27.47 51.89
CA ARG A 526 49.94 28.15 51.54
C ARG A 526 49.75 29.49 50.84
N ARG A 527 48.67 29.63 50.07
CA ARG A 527 48.35 30.87 49.36
C ARG A 527 47.78 31.93 50.30
N LYS A 528 47.00 31.53 51.32
CA LYS A 528 46.54 32.42 52.41
C LYS A 528 47.68 32.89 53.32
N ALA A 529 48.57 31.99 53.72
CA ALA A 529 49.75 32.31 54.55
C ALA A 529 50.85 33.13 53.84
N LYS A 530 50.62 33.57 52.59
CA LYS A 530 51.51 34.43 51.80
C LYS A 530 50.89 35.81 51.50
N VAL A 531 49.63 36.00 51.89
CA VAL A 531 48.83 37.23 51.68
C VAL A 531 48.62 37.98 53.00
N ASP A 532 48.75 37.29 54.14
CA ASP A 532 49.17 37.88 55.42
C ASP A 532 50.71 38.00 55.45
#